data_AF-A0A7G9R5A8-F1
#
_entry.id   AF-A0A7G9R5A8-F1
#
_cell.length_a   1.000
_cell.length_b   1.000
_cell.length_c   1.000
_cell.angle_alpha   90.00
_cell.angle_beta   90.00
_cell.angle_gamma   90.00
#
_symmetry.space_group_name_H-M   'P 1'
#
loop_
_entity.id
_entity.type
_entity.pdbx_description
1 polymer ?
#
loop_
_entity_poly.entity_id
_entity_poly.type
_entity_poly.pdbx_seq_one_letter_code
_entity_poly.pdbx_strand_id
1 'polypeptide(L)'
;MTEPAKASRHQKVSAAARRMLETGESGRFEFKRDADAVSPGLLAALANWVAADPARDVAHLLVGVDEVEDKATGLVRGVPCGLSKGLDRAVARIQDLASKTRPIPVDAFIVEEGVAEQAPFVRVEIRPTMPPHFDDQGRRQTRQGRSTRALTDDELLSIYLDREAGSFAVRFRQTSEELQSAVGAVGNQVDQIAEAIEKNIADPIHRLTGTSVEAADAARSASSSAESAAASADSVEYEVGHVQQLVRDLHDVVEALQDDSLQNLAHRVLRLRRKVWWNFTVDTWEHTSKRADDLERRLRQLLTSDVSLDAARNSWEVRVWQDLLKDRNEQRTQRGTQKWWSSAIAEVASFMEEPAYAAPDLPDLRSALKEDLDHELDDPDSITSRFSALLGDE
;
A
#
# COMPACT_ATOMS: atom_id res chain seq x y z
N MET A 1 51.80 -24.32 -17.62
CA MET A 1 53.00 -25.15 -17.83
C MET A 1 54.19 -24.22 -17.86
N THR A 2 55.01 -24.22 -16.81
CA THR A 2 56.22 -23.39 -16.72
C THR A 2 57.30 -24.01 -17.59
N GLU A 3 57.77 -23.30 -18.61
CA GLU A 3 58.97 -23.71 -19.36
C GLU A 3 60.14 -23.94 -18.39
N PRO A 4 60.95 -24.99 -18.58
CA PRO A 4 62.13 -25.23 -17.75
C PRO A 4 63.06 -24.02 -17.81
N ALA A 5 63.54 -23.58 -16.65
CA ALA A 5 64.44 -22.43 -16.54
C ALA A 5 65.64 -22.60 -17.47
N LYS A 6 65.77 -21.69 -18.44
CA LYS A 6 66.82 -21.74 -19.44
C LYS A 6 68.18 -21.53 -18.78
N ALA A 7 69.12 -22.45 -18.99
CA ALA A 7 70.45 -22.36 -18.41
C ALA A 7 71.17 -21.10 -18.90
N SER A 8 71.67 -20.28 -17.97
CA SER A 8 72.42 -19.06 -18.24
C SER A 8 73.92 -19.28 -18.40
N ARG A 9 74.41 -20.49 -18.11
CA ARG A 9 75.83 -20.84 -18.15
C ARG A 9 76.07 -22.25 -18.68
N HIS A 10 76.91 -22.37 -19.70
CA HIS A 10 77.33 -23.64 -20.29
C HIS A 10 78.85 -23.84 -20.14
N GLN A 11 79.24 -24.99 -19.58
CA GLN A 11 80.66 -25.35 -19.41
C GLN A 11 81.37 -25.53 -20.76
N LYS A 12 80.67 -26.09 -21.75
CA LYS A 12 81.12 -26.24 -23.14
C LYS A 12 80.24 -25.39 -24.04
N VAL A 13 80.68 -25.08 -25.26
CA VAL A 13 79.84 -24.39 -26.24
C VAL A 13 78.58 -25.21 -26.52
N SER A 14 77.41 -24.59 -26.32
CA SER A 14 76.10 -25.21 -26.53
C SER A 14 75.86 -25.59 -28.00
N ALA A 15 74.98 -26.56 -28.25
CA ALA A 15 74.62 -26.96 -29.61
C ALA A 15 73.99 -25.79 -30.41
N ALA A 16 73.24 -24.92 -29.73
CA ALA A 16 72.66 -23.72 -30.35
C ALA A 16 73.77 -22.75 -30.79
N ALA A 17 74.73 -22.47 -29.91
CA ALA A 17 75.84 -21.57 -30.22
C ALA A 17 76.74 -22.12 -31.35
N ARG A 18 77.02 -23.43 -31.39
CA ARG A 18 77.79 -24.04 -32.50
C ARG A 18 77.12 -23.83 -33.86
N ARG A 19 75.81 -24.05 -33.95
CA ARG A 19 75.06 -23.81 -35.20
C ARG A 19 75.13 -22.35 -35.64
N MET A 20 75.04 -21.42 -34.68
CA MET A 20 75.17 -19.98 -34.98
C MET A 20 76.55 -19.65 -35.52
N LEU A 21 77.62 -20.15 -34.88
CA LEU A 21 79.01 -19.96 -35.32
C LEU A 21 79.25 -20.53 -36.73
N GLU A 22 78.68 -21.69 -37.05
CA GLU A 22 78.76 -22.31 -38.38
C GLU A 22 77.99 -21.55 -39.46
N THR A 23 76.86 -20.93 -39.10
CA THR A 23 76.00 -20.21 -40.06
C THR A 23 76.58 -18.85 -40.47
N GLY A 24 77.38 -18.23 -39.59
CA GLY A 24 77.95 -16.90 -39.84
C GLY A 24 76.99 -15.75 -39.52
N GLU A 25 77.49 -14.52 -39.66
CA GLU A 25 76.73 -13.30 -39.39
C GLU A 25 75.57 -13.12 -40.39
N SER A 26 74.42 -12.70 -39.90
CA SER A 26 73.21 -12.47 -40.71
C SER A 26 72.35 -11.34 -40.13
N GLY A 27 71.14 -11.14 -40.66
CA GLY A 27 70.16 -10.27 -40.00
C GLY A 27 69.78 -10.77 -38.59
N ARG A 28 69.84 -12.08 -38.36
CA ARG A 28 69.45 -12.74 -37.11
C ARG A 28 70.60 -12.89 -36.11
N PHE A 29 71.84 -12.96 -36.59
CA PHE A 29 73.03 -13.26 -35.81
C PHE A 29 74.06 -12.15 -36.00
N GLU A 30 74.52 -11.54 -34.92
CA GLU A 30 75.55 -10.50 -34.91
C GLU A 30 76.78 -11.00 -34.15
N PHE A 31 77.98 -10.83 -34.72
CA PHE A 31 79.23 -11.15 -34.03
C PHE A 31 80.00 -9.89 -33.65
N LYS A 32 80.51 -9.88 -32.43
CA LYS A 32 81.44 -8.85 -31.94
C LYS A 32 82.61 -9.51 -31.24
N ARG A 33 83.81 -9.03 -31.57
CA ARG A 33 85.03 -9.50 -30.95
C ARG A 33 85.12 -9.14 -29.46
N ASP A 34 84.61 -7.98 -29.07
CA ASP A 34 84.66 -7.48 -27.69
C ASP A 34 83.35 -6.78 -27.29
N ALA A 35 83.05 -6.75 -26.00
CA ALA A 35 81.88 -6.08 -25.44
C ALA A 35 81.92 -4.56 -25.65
N ASP A 36 83.11 -3.97 -25.79
CA ASP A 36 83.26 -2.54 -26.11
C ASP A 36 82.75 -2.19 -27.51
N ALA A 37 82.68 -3.16 -28.42
CA ALA A 37 82.15 -2.96 -29.77
C ALA A 37 80.61 -3.07 -29.83
N VAL A 38 79.96 -3.36 -28.69
CA VAL A 38 78.50 -3.37 -28.56
C VAL A 38 78.03 -1.96 -28.23
N SER A 39 77.00 -1.48 -28.92
CA SER A 39 76.38 -0.17 -28.69
C SER A 39 74.89 -0.30 -28.36
N PRO A 40 74.27 0.68 -27.68
CA PRO A 40 72.83 0.67 -27.45
C PRO A 40 72.04 0.67 -28.77
N GLY A 41 72.54 1.36 -29.79
CA GLY A 41 71.95 1.37 -31.14
C GLY A 41 71.93 -0.02 -31.79
N LEU A 42 72.98 -0.83 -31.60
CA LEU A 42 73.01 -2.21 -32.09
C LEU A 42 71.95 -3.07 -31.40
N LEU A 43 71.83 -2.97 -30.08
CA LEU A 43 70.82 -3.71 -29.30
C LEU A 43 69.40 -3.30 -29.69
N ALA A 44 69.15 -1.99 -29.86
CA ALA A 44 67.87 -1.47 -30.34
C ALA A 44 67.57 -1.95 -31.78
N ALA A 45 68.57 -1.95 -32.67
CA ALA A 45 68.40 -2.41 -34.05
C ALA A 45 68.06 -3.89 -34.15
N LEU A 46 68.68 -4.73 -33.31
CA LEU A 46 68.36 -6.16 -33.22
C LEU A 46 66.95 -6.38 -32.67
N ALA A 47 66.55 -5.67 -31.63
CA ALA A 47 65.18 -5.74 -31.09
C ALA A 47 64.13 -5.28 -32.11
N ASN A 48 64.42 -4.22 -32.87
CA ASN A 48 63.52 -3.73 -33.92
C ASN A 48 63.44 -4.67 -35.12
N TRP A 49 64.53 -5.36 -35.45
CA TRP A 49 64.49 -6.38 -36.49
C TRP A 49 63.57 -7.55 -36.14
N VAL A 50 63.51 -7.92 -34.86
CA VAL A 50 62.54 -8.89 -34.33
C VAL A 50 61.13 -8.31 -34.42
N ALA A 51 60.93 -7.07 -33.95
CA ALA A 51 59.61 -6.44 -33.93
C ALA A 51 59.01 -6.17 -35.32
N ALA A 52 59.84 -6.03 -36.36
CA ALA A 52 59.39 -5.72 -37.72
C ALA A 52 58.69 -6.90 -38.42
N ASP A 53 58.76 -8.11 -37.87
CA ASP A 53 58.19 -9.32 -38.48
C ASP A 53 57.71 -10.28 -37.38
N PRO A 54 56.39 -10.50 -37.24
CA PRO A 54 55.82 -11.35 -36.19
C PRO A 54 56.31 -12.80 -36.20
N ALA A 55 56.89 -13.30 -37.30
CA ALA A 55 57.47 -14.63 -37.37
C ALA A 55 58.83 -14.74 -36.67
N ARG A 56 59.39 -13.64 -36.17
CA ARG A 56 60.69 -13.58 -35.50
C ARG A 56 60.50 -13.47 -34.00
N ASP A 57 61.10 -14.41 -33.28
CA ASP A 57 61.00 -14.42 -31.81
C ASP A 57 62.20 -13.76 -31.12
N VAL A 58 63.39 -13.84 -31.73
CA VAL A 58 64.65 -13.46 -31.06
C VAL A 58 65.79 -13.21 -32.06
N ALA A 59 66.58 -12.17 -31.79
CA ALA A 59 67.87 -11.91 -32.42
C ALA A 59 69.01 -12.33 -31.48
N HIS A 60 70.15 -12.77 -32.03
CA HIS A 60 71.28 -13.19 -31.21
C HIS A 60 72.51 -12.33 -31.49
N LEU A 61 73.17 -11.92 -30.42
CA LEU A 61 74.47 -11.26 -30.44
C LEU A 61 75.49 -12.17 -29.75
N LEU A 62 76.57 -12.53 -30.43
CA LEU A 62 77.68 -13.28 -29.85
C LEU A 62 78.87 -12.34 -29.66
N VAL A 63 79.36 -12.25 -28.42
CA VAL A 63 80.45 -11.35 -28.02
C VAL A 63 81.64 -12.18 -27.54
N GLY A 64 82.83 -11.92 -28.07
CA GLY A 64 84.00 -12.80 -27.92
C GLY A 64 84.15 -13.76 -29.09
N VAL A 65 83.60 -13.41 -30.26
CA VAL A 65 83.64 -14.19 -31.50
C VAL A 65 84.23 -13.31 -32.60
N ASP A 66 85.25 -13.83 -33.28
CA ASP A 66 85.84 -13.20 -34.47
C ASP A 66 85.28 -13.86 -35.74
N GLU A 67 85.34 -13.15 -36.85
CA GLU A 67 84.89 -13.67 -38.13
C GLU A 67 86.07 -14.14 -38.97
N VAL A 68 85.99 -15.39 -39.40
CA VAL A 68 87.01 -15.99 -40.26
C VAL A 68 86.35 -16.43 -41.55
N GLU A 69 86.80 -15.82 -42.64
CA GLU A 69 86.46 -16.26 -43.99
C GLU A 69 87.31 -17.48 -44.36
N ASP A 70 86.63 -18.55 -44.76
CA ASP A 70 87.28 -19.70 -45.35
C ASP A 70 87.74 -19.35 -46.77
N LYS A 71 89.06 -19.26 -46.96
CA LYS A 71 89.69 -18.90 -48.23
C LYS A 71 89.33 -19.83 -49.39
N ALA A 72 88.89 -21.06 -49.12
CA ALA A 72 88.54 -22.04 -50.15
C ALA A 72 87.07 -21.95 -50.59
N THR A 73 86.16 -21.59 -49.67
CA THR A 73 84.71 -21.59 -49.93
C THR A 73 84.10 -20.19 -49.96
N GLY A 74 84.82 -19.16 -49.49
CA GLY A 74 84.30 -17.80 -49.30
C GLY A 74 83.25 -17.69 -48.19
N LEU A 75 83.01 -18.77 -47.43
CA LEU A 75 82.04 -18.78 -46.34
C LEU A 75 82.65 -18.14 -45.09
N VAL A 76 81.90 -17.22 -44.48
CA VAL A 76 82.28 -16.56 -43.24
C VAL A 76 81.69 -17.33 -42.06
N ARG A 77 82.53 -17.76 -41.13
CA ARG A 77 82.11 -18.42 -39.89
C ARG A 77 82.64 -17.69 -38.67
N GLY A 78 81.93 -17.85 -37.55
CA GLY A 78 82.36 -17.33 -36.26
C GLY A 78 83.37 -18.27 -35.60
N VAL A 79 84.46 -17.72 -35.07
CA VAL A 79 85.44 -18.44 -34.26
C VAL A 79 85.51 -17.78 -32.88
N PRO A 80 85.21 -18.50 -31.79
CA PRO A 80 85.39 -17.96 -30.44
C PRO A 80 86.83 -17.52 -30.22
N CYS A 81 87.03 -16.25 -29.90
CA CYS A 81 88.34 -15.65 -29.61
C CYS A 81 88.50 -15.29 -28.12
N GLY A 82 87.44 -15.47 -27.32
CA GLY A 82 87.42 -15.12 -25.92
C GLY A 82 87.15 -13.64 -25.67
N LEU A 83 87.04 -13.27 -24.40
CA LEU A 83 86.77 -11.91 -23.94
C LEU A 83 87.99 -11.33 -23.23
N SER A 84 88.55 -10.26 -23.78
CA SER A 84 89.83 -9.68 -23.31
C SER A 84 89.79 -9.21 -21.85
N LYS A 85 88.63 -8.72 -21.40
CA LYS A 85 88.39 -8.20 -20.04
C LYS A 85 87.72 -9.21 -19.11
N GLY A 86 87.53 -10.45 -19.57
CA GLY A 86 86.83 -11.50 -18.83
C GLY A 86 85.30 -11.47 -18.99
N LEU A 87 84.69 -12.60 -18.62
CA LEU A 87 83.27 -12.89 -18.84
C LEU A 87 82.35 -11.95 -18.03
N ASP A 88 82.57 -11.84 -16.71
CA ASP A 88 81.73 -11.02 -15.83
C ASP A 88 81.67 -9.55 -16.23
N ARG A 89 82.81 -8.99 -16.67
CA ARG A 89 82.87 -7.59 -17.14
C ARG A 89 82.11 -7.41 -18.45
N ALA A 90 82.18 -8.38 -19.36
CA ALA A 90 81.42 -8.34 -20.59
C ALA A 90 79.92 -8.44 -20.32
N VAL A 91 79.48 -9.33 -19.42
CA VAL A 91 78.07 -9.45 -18.99
C VAL A 91 77.57 -8.14 -18.40
N ALA A 92 78.26 -7.59 -17.41
CA ALA A 92 77.88 -6.33 -16.77
C ALA A 92 77.81 -5.17 -17.78
N ARG A 93 78.77 -5.12 -18.73
CA ARG A 93 78.78 -4.11 -19.79
C ARG A 93 77.58 -4.23 -20.73
N ILE A 94 77.23 -5.43 -21.16
CA ILE A 94 76.08 -5.67 -22.05
C ILE A 94 74.78 -5.30 -21.33
N GLN A 95 74.64 -5.62 -20.05
CA GLN A 95 73.48 -5.24 -19.24
C GLN A 95 73.36 -3.72 -19.09
N ASP A 96 74.48 -3.03 -18.80
CA ASP A 96 74.53 -1.55 -18.77
C ASP A 96 74.11 -0.95 -20.12
N LEU A 97 74.58 -1.49 -21.23
CA LEU A 97 74.20 -1.03 -22.58
C LEU A 97 72.73 -1.29 -22.90
N ALA A 98 72.19 -2.44 -22.52
CA ALA A 98 70.77 -2.76 -22.70
C ALA A 98 69.89 -1.78 -21.92
N SER A 99 70.27 -1.42 -20.69
CA SER A 99 69.56 -0.44 -19.86
C SER A 99 69.45 0.97 -20.46
N LYS A 100 70.33 1.29 -21.44
CA LYS A 100 70.37 2.58 -22.14
C LYS A 100 69.45 2.63 -23.36
N THR A 101 68.89 1.51 -23.78
CA THR A 101 67.85 1.50 -24.82
C THR A 101 66.52 2.04 -24.27
N ARG A 102 65.71 2.59 -25.16
CA ARG A 102 64.42 3.26 -24.89
C ARG A 102 63.39 2.81 -25.92
N PRO A 103 62.08 2.92 -25.68
CA PRO A 103 61.41 3.57 -24.54
C PRO A 103 61.53 2.78 -23.22
N ILE A 104 61.55 1.44 -23.30
CA ILE A 104 61.87 0.54 -22.19
C ILE A 104 63.13 -0.23 -22.61
N PRO A 105 64.06 -0.55 -21.69
CA PRO A 105 65.20 -1.40 -22.03
C PRO A 105 64.79 -2.68 -22.75
N VAL A 106 65.53 -3.04 -23.80
CA VAL A 106 65.37 -4.33 -24.49
C VAL A 106 65.61 -5.50 -23.52
N ASP A 107 64.93 -6.62 -23.76
CA ASP A 107 65.15 -7.83 -22.99
C ASP A 107 66.40 -8.53 -23.56
N ALA A 108 67.48 -8.53 -22.77
CA ALA A 108 68.77 -9.10 -23.11
C ALA A 108 69.05 -10.29 -22.19
N PHE A 109 68.68 -11.49 -22.64
CA PHE A 109 68.97 -12.73 -21.92
C PHE A 109 70.37 -13.22 -22.27
N ILE A 110 71.26 -13.16 -21.28
CA ILE A 110 72.68 -13.44 -21.46
C ILE A 110 72.97 -14.90 -21.10
N VAL A 111 73.65 -15.60 -22.02
CA VAL A 111 74.15 -16.95 -21.85
C VAL A 111 75.66 -16.97 -21.98
N GLU A 112 76.32 -17.46 -20.95
CA GLU A 112 77.75 -17.70 -20.94
C GLU A 112 78.08 -19.04 -21.60
N GLU A 113 78.91 -19.03 -22.64
CA GLU A 113 79.22 -20.20 -23.46
C GLU A 113 80.70 -20.60 -23.31
N GLY A 114 80.97 -21.90 -23.15
CA GLY A 114 82.34 -22.43 -23.13
C GLY A 114 83.17 -22.01 -21.92
N VAL A 115 82.56 -21.88 -20.73
CA VAL A 115 83.25 -21.35 -19.53
C VAL A 115 84.46 -22.19 -19.09
N ALA A 116 84.47 -23.50 -19.39
CA ALA A 116 85.62 -24.38 -19.12
C ALA A 116 86.62 -24.45 -20.29
N GLU A 117 86.37 -23.73 -21.39
CA GLU A 117 87.22 -23.70 -22.58
C GLU A 117 88.19 -22.50 -22.56
N GLN A 118 89.19 -22.51 -23.44
CA GLN A 118 90.23 -21.46 -23.47
C GLN A 118 89.69 -20.09 -23.92
N ALA A 119 88.59 -20.08 -24.68
CA ALA A 119 88.02 -18.89 -25.30
C ALA A 119 86.51 -18.77 -24.97
N PRO A 120 86.16 -18.49 -23.70
CA PRO A 120 84.76 -18.32 -23.31
C PRO A 120 84.17 -17.06 -23.93
N PHE A 121 82.92 -17.12 -24.33
CA PHE A 121 82.22 -16.01 -24.99
C PHE A 121 80.79 -15.88 -24.47
N VAL A 122 80.12 -14.80 -24.83
CA VAL A 122 78.75 -14.51 -24.41
C VAL A 122 77.83 -14.59 -25.62
N ARG A 123 76.70 -15.29 -25.46
CA ARG A 123 75.57 -15.26 -26.39
C ARG A 123 74.42 -14.52 -25.74
N VAL A 124 73.96 -13.43 -26.35
CA VAL A 124 72.86 -12.61 -25.89
C VAL A 124 71.66 -12.83 -26.78
N GLU A 125 70.55 -13.23 -26.18
CA GLU A 125 69.24 -13.26 -26.83
C GLU A 125 68.53 -11.93 -26.61
N ILE A 126 68.21 -11.25 -27.70
CA ILE A 126 67.62 -9.91 -27.69
C ILE A 126 66.17 -10.01 -28.15
N ARG A 127 65.26 -9.53 -27.30
CA ARG A 127 63.83 -9.45 -27.56
C ARG A 127 63.30 -8.01 -27.37
N PRO A 128 62.34 -7.58 -28.19
CA PRO A 128 61.71 -6.28 -28.01
C PRO A 128 60.77 -6.31 -26.79
N THR A 129 60.92 -5.35 -25.89
CA THR A 129 59.98 -5.14 -24.77
C THR A 129 58.88 -4.15 -25.12
N MET A 130 59.26 -3.01 -25.70
CA MET A 130 58.33 -1.98 -26.19
C MET A 130 58.87 -1.34 -27.47
N PRO A 131 58.71 -2.00 -28.63
CA PRO A 131 59.21 -1.47 -29.89
C PRO A 131 58.35 -0.27 -30.37
N PRO A 132 58.86 0.59 -31.27
CA PRO A 132 60.22 0.58 -31.79
C PRO A 132 61.22 1.16 -30.77
N HIS A 133 62.30 0.42 -30.55
CA HIS A 133 63.40 0.81 -29.68
C HIS A 133 64.30 1.85 -30.35
N PHE A 134 64.93 2.70 -29.54
CA PHE A 134 65.92 3.68 -29.97
C PHE A 134 67.08 3.79 -28.99
N ASP A 135 68.21 4.30 -29.49
CA ASP A 135 69.39 4.57 -28.69
C ASP A 135 69.30 5.89 -27.92
N ASP A 136 70.35 6.23 -27.18
CA ASP A 136 70.49 7.49 -26.44
C ASP A 136 70.50 8.74 -27.33
N GLN A 137 70.64 8.57 -28.65
CA GLN A 137 70.57 9.64 -29.65
C GLN A 137 69.18 9.73 -30.32
N GLY A 138 68.21 8.91 -29.91
CA GLY A 138 66.87 8.92 -30.50
C GLY A 138 66.76 8.22 -31.85
N ARG A 139 67.81 7.50 -32.30
CA ARG A 139 67.84 6.86 -33.62
C ARG A 139 67.10 5.53 -33.58
N ARG A 140 66.14 5.38 -34.49
CA ARG A 140 65.36 4.16 -34.70
C ARG A 140 65.91 3.40 -35.90
N GLN A 141 66.66 2.34 -35.61
CA GLN A 141 67.34 1.54 -36.62
C GLN A 141 66.83 0.10 -36.61
N THR A 142 67.05 -0.63 -37.70
CA THR A 142 66.80 -2.06 -37.85
C THR A 142 67.94 -2.69 -38.64
N ARG A 143 68.01 -4.03 -38.66
CA ARG A 143 69.02 -4.76 -39.44
C ARG A 143 68.64 -4.83 -40.92
N GLN A 144 69.64 -4.66 -41.78
CA GLN A 144 69.61 -4.95 -43.21
C GLN A 144 70.81 -5.84 -43.55
N GLY A 145 70.58 -7.15 -43.53
CA GLY A 145 71.66 -8.13 -43.64
C GLY A 145 72.66 -7.96 -42.48
N ARG A 146 73.92 -7.69 -42.82
CA ARG A 146 75.04 -7.50 -41.89
C ARG A 146 75.23 -6.04 -41.41
N SER A 147 74.38 -5.13 -41.88
CA SER A 147 74.44 -3.72 -41.53
C SER A 147 73.16 -3.27 -40.82
N THR A 148 73.18 -2.04 -40.32
CA THR A 148 72.03 -1.36 -39.75
C THR A 148 71.56 -0.26 -40.69
N ARG A 149 70.25 -0.08 -40.82
CA ARG A 149 69.63 1.07 -41.50
C ARG A 149 68.59 1.72 -40.61
N ALA A 150 68.17 2.94 -40.94
CA ALA A 150 66.99 3.52 -40.31
C ALA A 150 65.75 2.66 -40.64
N LEU A 151 64.82 2.55 -39.69
CA LEU A 151 63.48 2.04 -39.97
C LEU A 151 62.78 2.99 -40.95
N THR A 152 62.03 2.44 -41.90
CA THR A 152 61.17 3.27 -42.77
C THR A 152 59.93 3.72 -42.02
N ASP A 153 59.25 4.74 -42.53
CA ASP A 153 58.01 5.25 -41.93
C ASP A 153 56.92 4.16 -41.86
N ASP A 154 56.81 3.33 -42.90
CA ASP A 154 55.86 2.20 -42.94
C ASP A 154 56.17 1.15 -41.88
N GLU A 155 57.45 0.80 -41.69
CA GLU A 155 57.87 -0.15 -40.66
C GLU A 155 57.62 0.40 -39.25
N LEU A 156 57.91 1.69 -39.04
CA LEU A 156 57.62 2.36 -37.78
C LEU A 156 56.12 2.35 -37.50
N LEU A 157 55.31 2.71 -38.48
CA LEU A 157 53.86 2.74 -38.35
C LEU A 157 53.31 1.35 -38.04
N SER A 158 53.76 0.31 -38.75
CA SER A 158 53.33 -1.07 -38.50
C SER A 158 53.63 -1.49 -37.06
N ILE A 159 54.86 -1.26 -36.59
CA ILE A 159 55.26 -1.60 -35.21
C ILE A 159 54.40 -0.85 -34.18
N TYR A 160 54.11 0.44 -34.41
CA TYR A 160 53.23 1.20 -33.51
C TYR A 160 51.80 0.67 -33.53
N LEU A 161 51.25 0.35 -34.71
CA LEU A 161 49.90 -0.18 -34.83
C LEU A 161 49.76 -1.53 -34.12
N ASP A 162 50.73 -2.43 -34.27
CA ASP A 162 50.72 -3.73 -33.59
C ASP A 162 50.78 -3.55 -32.06
N ARG A 163 51.62 -2.62 -31.59
CA ARG A 163 51.71 -2.27 -30.17
C ARG A 163 50.39 -1.71 -29.63
N GLU A 164 49.82 -0.74 -30.33
CA GLU A 164 48.57 -0.09 -29.91
C GLU A 164 47.39 -1.04 -30.03
N ALA A 165 47.36 -1.94 -31.01
CA ALA A 165 46.32 -2.97 -31.14
C ALA A 165 46.30 -3.90 -29.92
N GLY A 166 47.47 -4.33 -29.43
CA GLY A 166 47.58 -5.12 -28.20
C GLY A 166 47.08 -4.36 -26.96
N SER A 167 47.51 -3.11 -26.78
CA SER A 167 47.07 -2.23 -25.69
C SER A 167 45.55 -1.96 -25.74
N PHE A 168 45.04 -1.66 -26.93
CA PHE A 168 43.63 -1.42 -27.19
C PHE A 168 42.80 -2.66 -26.84
N ALA A 169 43.20 -3.85 -27.28
CA ALA A 169 42.46 -5.09 -26.99
C ALA A 169 42.38 -5.36 -25.47
N VAL A 170 43.44 -5.09 -24.72
CA VAL A 170 43.43 -5.23 -23.25
C VAL A 170 42.48 -4.23 -22.61
N ARG A 171 42.60 -2.94 -22.96
CA ARG A 171 41.72 -1.88 -22.42
C ARG A 171 40.27 -2.11 -22.79
N PHE A 172 40.00 -2.51 -24.03
CA PHE A 172 38.65 -2.81 -24.51
C PHE A 172 38.00 -3.96 -23.73
N ARG A 173 38.75 -5.04 -23.47
CA ARG A 173 38.25 -6.15 -22.62
C ARG A 173 37.92 -5.67 -21.21
N GLN A 174 38.85 -4.94 -20.58
CA GLN A 174 38.62 -4.41 -19.24
C GLN A 174 37.39 -3.50 -19.17
N THR A 175 37.25 -2.55 -20.11
CA THR A 175 36.08 -1.67 -20.17
C THR A 175 34.80 -2.45 -20.43
N SER A 176 34.85 -3.51 -21.23
CA SER A 176 33.68 -4.37 -21.49
C SER A 176 33.25 -5.13 -20.23
N GLU A 177 34.21 -5.65 -19.45
CA GLU A 177 33.95 -6.30 -18.16
C GLU A 177 33.33 -5.32 -17.15
N GLU A 178 33.86 -4.10 -17.07
CA GLU A 178 33.32 -3.03 -16.22
C GLU A 178 31.88 -2.65 -16.63
N LEU A 179 31.60 -2.51 -17.92
CA LEU A 179 30.26 -2.25 -18.44
C LEU A 179 29.29 -3.40 -18.15
N GLN A 180 29.72 -4.65 -18.34
CA GLN A 180 28.90 -5.82 -18.05
C GLN A 180 28.54 -5.88 -16.56
N SER A 181 29.50 -5.58 -15.68
CA SER A 181 29.26 -5.48 -14.24
C SER A 181 28.28 -4.35 -13.89
N ALA A 182 28.44 -3.18 -14.50
CA ALA A 182 27.54 -2.04 -14.27
C ALA A 182 26.11 -2.35 -14.73
N VAL A 183 25.94 -2.96 -15.90
CA VAL A 183 24.63 -3.40 -16.40
C VAL A 183 24.02 -4.46 -15.49
N GLY A 184 24.81 -5.41 -15.00
CA GLY A 184 24.34 -6.40 -14.02
C GLY A 184 23.85 -5.75 -12.71
N ALA A 185 24.55 -4.73 -12.22
CA ALA A 185 24.13 -3.98 -11.04
C ALA A 185 22.81 -3.21 -11.26
N VAL A 186 22.66 -2.58 -12.43
CA VAL A 186 21.40 -1.91 -12.82
C VAL A 186 20.25 -2.92 -12.91
N GLY A 187 20.48 -4.09 -13.51
CA GLY A 187 19.49 -5.18 -13.56
C GLY A 187 19.01 -5.57 -12.15
N ASN A 188 19.94 -5.82 -11.23
CA ASN A 188 19.61 -6.14 -9.84
C ASN A 188 18.83 -5.01 -9.14
N GLN A 189 19.16 -3.75 -9.44
CA GLN A 189 18.43 -2.61 -8.87
C GLN A 189 17.01 -2.49 -9.43
N VAL A 190 16.81 -2.78 -10.72
CA VAL A 190 15.48 -2.83 -11.33
C VAL A 190 14.65 -3.94 -10.70
N ASP A 191 15.22 -5.12 -10.48
CA ASP A 191 14.54 -6.24 -9.82
C ASP A 191 14.13 -5.88 -8.38
N GLN A 192 15.02 -5.23 -7.63
CA GLN A 192 14.70 -4.72 -6.28
C GLN A 192 13.58 -3.67 -6.30
N ILE A 193 13.55 -2.78 -7.30
CA ILE A 193 12.48 -1.80 -7.47
C ILE A 193 11.16 -2.52 -7.81
N ALA A 194 11.18 -3.52 -8.69
CA ALA A 194 10.00 -4.29 -9.04
C ALA A 194 9.43 -5.03 -7.81
N GLU A 195 10.30 -5.68 -7.03
CA GLU A 195 9.91 -6.32 -5.77
C GLU A 195 9.36 -5.32 -4.75
N ALA A 196 9.97 -4.13 -4.66
CA ALA A 196 9.49 -3.07 -3.77
C ALA A 196 8.12 -2.52 -4.22
N ILE A 197 7.86 -2.39 -5.51
CA ILE A 197 6.56 -1.98 -6.06
C ILE A 197 5.50 -3.03 -5.72
N GLU A 198 5.80 -4.31 -5.94
CA GLU A 198 4.87 -5.40 -5.63
C GLU A 198 4.48 -5.37 -4.16
N LYS A 199 5.49 -5.34 -3.27
CA LYS A 199 5.29 -5.42 -1.82
C LYS A 199 4.65 -4.17 -1.21
N ASN A 200 5.01 -2.98 -1.67
CA ASN A 200 4.61 -1.72 -1.04
C ASN A 200 3.45 -1.01 -1.75
N ILE A 201 3.13 -1.38 -2.99
CA ILE A 201 2.07 -0.75 -3.77
C ILE A 201 0.98 -1.76 -4.13
N ALA A 202 1.31 -2.83 -4.84
CA ALA A 202 0.31 -3.79 -5.32
C ALA A 202 -0.41 -4.50 -4.15
N ASP A 203 0.35 -5.06 -3.21
CA ASP A 203 -0.17 -5.76 -2.04
C ASP A 203 -1.12 -4.90 -1.17
N PRO A 204 -0.75 -3.66 -0.79
CA PRO A 204 -1.66 -2.78 -0.07
C PRO A 204 -2.92 -2.40 -0.86
N ILE A 205 -2.83 -2.20 -2.18
CA ILE A 205 -3.99 -1.93 -3.03
C ILE A 205 -4.95 -3.12 -3.03
N HIS A 206 -4.43 -4.34 -3.14
CA HIS A 206 -5.26 -5.55 -3.04
C HIS A 206 -5.93 -5.68 -1.67
N ARG A 207 -5.21 -5.40 -0.58
CA ARG A 207 -5.78 -5.40 0.77
C ARG A 207 -6.85 -4.33 0.97
N LEU A 208 -6.57 -3.10 0.51
CA LEU A 208 -7.54 -2.00 0.55
C LEU A 208 -8.81 -2.36 -0.21
N THR A 209 -8.66 -2.92 -1.41
CA THR A 209 -9.79 -3.38 -2.23
C THR A 209 -10.60 -4.45 -1.51
N GLY A 210 -9.93 -5.43 -0.88
CA GLY A 210 -10.60 -6.44 -0.04
C GLY A 210 -11.39 -5.81 1.11
N THR A 211 -10.76 -4.92 1.89
CA THR A 211 -11.44 -4.23 2.99
C THR A 211 -12.60 -3.33 2.53
N SER A 212 -12.51 -2.71 1.34
CA SER A 212 -13.61 -1.92 0.78
C SER A 212 -14.80 -2.79 0.40
N VAL A 213 -14.55 -3.99 -0.14
CA VAL A 213 -15.61 -4.97 -0.44
C VAL A 213 -16.28 -5.44 0.86
N GLU A 214 -15.49 -5.82 1.86
CA GLU A 214 -16.01 -6.23 3.17
C GLU A 214 -16.83 -5.11 3.83
N ALA A 215 -16.35 -3.87 3.78
CA ALA A 215 -17.07 -2.71 4.30
C ALA A 215 -18.39 -2.47 3.55
N ALA A 216 -18.40 -2.66 2.22
CA ALA A 216 -19.62 -2.52 1.41
C ALA A 216 -20.65 -3.62 1.71
N ASP A 217 -20.21 -4.86 1.97
CA ASP A 217 -21.07 -5.96 2.36
C ASP A 217 -21.61 -5.79 3.79
N ALA A 218 -20.78 -5.31 4.71
CA ALA A 218 -21.20 -4.94 6.06
C ALA A 218 -22.22 -3.79 6.03
N ALA A 219 -22.01 -2.78 5.20
CA ALA A 219 -22.96 -1.67 5.02
C ALA A 219 -24.30 -2.15 4.43
N ARG A 220 -24.27 -3.04 3.42
CA ARG A 220 -25.50 -3.66 2.88
C ARG A 220 -26.24 -4.46 3.94
N SER A 221 -25.52 -5.24 4.74
CA SER A 221 -26.11 -6.02 5.84
C SER A 221 -26.73 -5.10 6.89
N ALA A 222 -26.03 -4.05 7.30
CA ALA A 222 -26.54 -3.05 8.23
C ALA A 222 -27.79 -2.33 7.69
N SER A 223 -27.83 -2.00 6.39
CA SER A 223 -29.00 -1.43 5.73
C SER A 223 -30.21 -2.36 5.81
N SER A 224 -30.04 -3.65 5.47
CA SER A 224 -31.13 -4.63 5.54
C SER A 224 -31.66 -4.83 6.97
N SER A 225 -30.77 -4.81 7.97
CA SER A 225 -31.15 -4.86 9.38
C SER A 225 -31.90 -3.60 9.81
N ALA A 226 -31.49 -2.42 9.33
CA ALA A 226 -32.18 -1.16 9.61
C ALA A 226 -33.58 -1.12 8.99
N GLU A 227 -33.74 -1.59 7.76
CA GLU A 227 -35.05 -1.74 7.11
C GLU A 227 -35.97 -2.69 7.89
N SER A 228 -35.43 -3.82 8.36
CA SER A 228 -36.17 -4.78 9.18
C SER A 228 -36.58 -4.19 10.55
N ALA A 229 -35.70 -3.39 11.17
CA ALA A 229 -36.00 -2.69 12.41
C ALA A 229 -37.07 -1.60 12.20
N ALA A 230 -37.03 -0.88 11.08
CA ALA A 230 -38.06 0.10 10.73
C ALA A 230 -39.43 -0.57 10.54
N ALA A 231 -39.50 -1.68 9.81
CA ALA A 231 -40.76 -2.43 9.64
C ALA A 231 -41.32 -2.94 10.97
N SER A 232 -40.45 -3.41 11.88
CA SER A 232 -40.85 -3.79 13.23
C SER A 232 -41.36 -2.61 14.05
N ALA A 233 -40.75 -1.42 13.91
CA ALA A 233 -41.19 -0.22 14.60
C ALA A 233 -42.58 0.24 14.12
N ASP A 234 -42.86 0.19 12.82
CA ASP A 234 -44.19 0.48 12.27
C ASP A 234 -45.25 -0.48 12.83
N SER A 235 -44.94 -1.78 12.91
CA SER A 235 -45.82 -2.77 13.55
C SER A 235 -46.13 -2.43 15.00
N VAL A 236 -45.12 -2.00 15.77
CA VAL A 236 -45.30 -1.59 17.18
C VAL A 236 -46.16 -0.34 17.27
N GLU A 237 -46.04 0.61 16.34
CA GLU A 237 -46.89 1.81 16.30
C GLU A 237 -48.38 1.44 16.14
N TYR A 238 -48.70 0.50 15.24
CA TYR A 238 -50.07 -0.03 15.09
C TYR A 238 -50.58 -0.70 16.37
N GLU A 239 -49.77 -1.53 17.03
CA GLU A 239 -50.14 -2.22 18.27
C GLU A 239 -50.36 -1.23 19.42
N VAL A 240 -49.50 -0.22 19.57
CA VAL A 240 -49.65 0.84 20.58
C VAL A 240 -50.95 1.62 20.35
N GLY A 241 -51.29 1.93 19.09
CA GLY A 241 -52.56 2.56 18.73
C GLY A 241 -53.78 1.72 19.15
N HIS A 242 -53.72 0.40 18.94
CA HIS A 242 -54.78 -0.52 19.34
C HIS A 242 -54.96 -0.61 20.87
N VAL A 243 -53.85 -0.67 21.61
CA VAL A 243 -53.89 -0.66 23.08
C VAL A 243 -54.47 0.65 23.63
N GLN A 244 -54.14 1.79 23.04
CA GLN A 244 -54.71 3.08 23.46
C GLN A 244 -56.23 3.14 23.26
N GLN A 245 -56.75 2.53 22.20
CA GLN A 245 -58.18 2.44 21.94
C GLN A 245 -58.89 1.57 22.99
N LEU A 246 -58.35 0.37 23.26
CA LEU A 246 -58.85 -0.54 24.30
C LEU A 246 -58.91 0.11 25.69
N VAL A 247 -57.90 0.93 26.03
CA VAL A 247 -57.87 1.65 27.31
C VAL A 247 -58.98 2.70 27.40
N ARG A 248 -59.34 3.36 26.30
CA ARG A 248 -60.48 4.30 26.27
C ARG A 248 -61.81 3.56 26.44
N ASP A 249 -62.01 2.49 25.70
CA ASP A 249 -63.25 1.71 25.74
C ASP A 249 -63.49 1.13 27.16
N LEU A 250 -62.42 0.72 27.85
CA LEU A 250 -62.51 0.27 29.25
C LEU A 250 -62.86 1.41 30.22
N HIS A 251 -62.40 2.63 29.96
CA HIS A 251 -62.71 3.80 30.78
C HIS A 251 -64.20 4.14 30.73
N ASP A 252 -64.80 4.07 29.54
CA ASP A 252 -66.22 4.37 29.33
C ASP A 252 -67.14 3.33 30.00
N VAL A 253 -66.76 2.06 30.00
CA VAL A 253 -67.49 0.98 30.70
C VAL A 253 -67.44 1.14 32.23
N VAL A 254 -66.32 1.63 32.77
CA VAL A 254 -66.17 1.87 34.21
C VAL A 254 -66.99 3.08 34.66
N GLU A 255 -67.11 4.14 33.86
CA GLU A 255 -68.03 5.26 34.16
C GLU A 255 -69.49 4.81 34.17
N ALA A 256 -69.90 3.95 33.23
CA ALA A 256 -71.27 3.45 33.16
C ALA A 256 -71.70 2.60 34.37
N LEU A 257 -70.77 1.86 35.00
CA LEU A 257 -71.07 1.00 36.15
C LEU A 257 -71.09 1.74 37.51
N GLN A 258 -70.63 3.00 37.57
CA GLN A 258 -70.53 3.77 38.82
C GLN A 258 -71.79 4.59 39.18
N ASP A 259 -72.81 4.61 38.31
CA ASP A 259 -73.98 5.48 38.45
C ASP A 259 -75.12 4.94 39.36
N ASP A 260 -75.07 3.68 39.82
CA ASP A 260 -76.24 3.00 40.45
C ASP A 260 -76.19 2.75 41.97
N SER A 261 -75.31 3.41 42.75
CA SER A 261 -75.33 3.25 44.23
C SER A 261 -75.97 4.43 44.98
N LEU A 262 -76.90 4.12 45.90
CA LEU A 262 -77.65 5.07 46.74
C LEU A 262 -76.76 6.03 47.54
N GLN A 263 -75.59 5.56 48.01
CA GLN A 263 -74.62 6.39 48.76
C GLN A 263 -73.95 7.46 47.88
N ASN A 264 -73.78 7.18 46.59
CA ASN A 264 -73.15 8.10 45.65
C ASN A 264 -74.11 9.22 45.18
N LEU A 265 -75.41 8.92 45.05
CA LEU A 265 -76.45 9.91 44.74
C LEU A 265 -76.63 10.96 45.85
N ALA A 266 -76.66 10.54 47.12
CA ALA A 266 -76.73 11.46 48.24
C ALA A 266 -75.49 12.38 48.32
N HIS A 267 -74.30 11.84 48.05
CA HIS A 267 -73.07 12.63 47.98
C HIS A 267 -73.10 13.64 46.82
N ARG A 268 -73.64 13.26 45.66
CA ARG A 268 -73.80 14.15 44.49
C ARG A 268 -74.75 15.30 44.77
N VAL A 269 -75.89 15.05 45.44
CA VAL A 269 -76.82 16.10 45.88
C VAL A 269 -76.10 17.12 46.76
N LEU A 270 -75.38 16.66 47.80
CA LEU A 270 -74.62 17.54 48.70
C LEU A 270 -73.56 18.38 47.96
N ARG A 271 -72.85 17.75 47.01
CA ARG A 271 -71.82 18.42 46.22
C ARG A 271 -72.43 19.50 45.30
N LEU A 272 -73.56 19.21 44.67
CA LEU A 272 -74.25 20.16 43.79
C LEU A 272 -74.85 21.32 44.59
N ARG A 273 -75.50 21.06 45.72
CA ARG A 273 -75.98 22.11 46.63
C ARG A 273 -74.87 23.07 47.05
N ARG A 274 -73.68 22.55 47.37
CA ARG A 274 -72.50 23.38 47.68
C ARG A 274 -72.04 24.23 46.49
N LYS A 275 -72.08 23.68 45.27
CA LYS A 275 -71.77 24.44 44.04
C LYS A 275 -72.79 25.55 43.79
N VAL A 276 -74.07 25.28 44.01
CA VAL A 276 -75.15 26.29 43.89
C VAL A 276 -74.94 27.41 44.90
N TRP A 277 -74.66 27.06 46.17
CA TRP A 277 -74.32 28.05 47.19
C TRP A 277 -73.13 28.93 46.78
N TRP A 278 -72.06 28.33 46.27
CA TRP A 278 -70.90 29.08 45.83
C TRP A 278 -71.23 30.08 44.71
N ASN A 279 -71.96 29.64 43.68
CA ASN A 279 -72.36 30.52 42.58
C ASN A 279 -73.25 31.67 43.07
N PHE A 280 -74.18 31.40 43.99
CA PHE A 280 -74.98 32.44 44.63
C PHE A 280 -74.08 33.46 45.36
N THR A 281 -73.17 32.99 46.23
CA THR A 281 -72.29 33.89 46.98
C THR A 281 -71.39 34.74 46.08
N VAL A 282 -70.87 34.17 44.98
CA VAL A 282 -70.06 34.91 44.00
C VAL A 282 -70.86 36.01 43.29
N ASP A 283 -72.17 35.79 43.08
CA ASP A 283 -73.03 36.78 42.43
C ASP A 283 -73.54 37.86 43.40
N THR A 284 -73.70 37.55 44.69
CA THR A 284 -74.38 38.43 45.64
C THR A 284 -73.49 39.08 46.69
N TRP A 285 -72.18 38.77 46.76
CA TRP A 285 -71.30 39.25 47.85
C TRP A 285 -71.17 40.77 47.98
N GLU A 286 -71.36 41.55 46.91
CA GLU A 286 -71.31 43.03 46.94
C GLU A 286 -72.65 43.68 47.36
N HIS A 287 -73.71 42.90 47.58
CA HIS A 287 -75.06 43.44 47.79
C HIS A 287 -75.56 43.31 49.24
N THR A 288 -75.69 44.44 49.94
CA THR A 288 -76.13 44.51 51.36
C THR A 288 -77.58 44.96 51.54
N SER A 289 -78.47 44.65 50.57
CA SER A 289 -79.88 45.04 50.63
C SER A 289 -80.71 44.02 51.41
N LYS A 290 -81.82 44.47 52.05
CA LYS A 290 -82.79 43.57 52.71
C LYS A 290 -83.32 42.45 51.79
N ARG A 291 -83.34 42.70 50.48
CA ARG A 291 -83.71 41.72 49.45
C ARG A 291 -82.64 40.64 49.27
N ALA A 292 -81.35 40.97 49.39
CA ALA A 292 -80.26 40.00 49.38
C ALA A 292 -80.38 39.03 50.57
N ASP A 293 -80.62 39.58 51.76
CA ASP A 293 -80.79 38.80 52.99
C ASP A 293 -81.98 37.83 52.93
N ASP A 294 -83.09 38.28 52.34
CA ASP A 294 -84.28 37.43 52.13
C ASP A 294 -84.03 36.32 51.10
N LEU A 295 -83.25 36.59 50.04
CA LEU A 295 -82.87 35.58 49.04
C LEU A 295 -81.89 34.55 49.60
N GLU A 296 -80.90 35.02 50.35
CA GLU A 296 -79.94 34.14 51.03
C GLU A 296 -80.66 33.18 51.97
N ARG A 297 -81.60 33.69 52.78
CA ARG A 297 -82.38 32.88 53.73
C ARG A 297 -83.17 31.79 53.01
N ARG A 298 -83.84 32.12 51.90
CA ARG A 298 -84.63 31.17 51.10
C ARG A 298 -83.77 30.11 50.45
N LEU A 299 -82.66 30.50 49.81
CA LEU A 299 -81.76 29.54 49.18
C LEU A 299 -81.11 28.63 50.23
N ARG A 300 -80.65 29.20 51.35
CA ARG A 300 -80.06 28.42 52.44
C ARG A 300 -81.05 27.37 52.95
N GLN A 301 -82.32 27.74 53.15
CA GLN A 301 -83.35 26.80 53.58
C GLN A 301 -83.52 25.61 52.60
N LEU A 302 -83.47 25.85 51.29
CA LEU A 302 -83.52 24.79 50.28
C LEU A 302 -82.29 23.89 50.33
N LEU A 303 -81.09 24.48 50.43
CA LEU A 303 -79.82 23.75 50.40
C LEU A 303 -79.53 22.99 51.69
N THR A 304 -80.07 23.42 52.83
CA THR A 304 -79.89 22.74 54.12
C THR A 304 -81.01 21.77 54.48
N SER A 305 -81.95 21.52 53.57
CA SER A 305 -82.97 20.47 53.76
C SER A 305 -82.33 19.09 53.88
N ASP A 306 -82.99 18.14 54.54
CA ASP A 306 -82.45 16.77 54.63
C ASP A 306 -82.38 16.13 53.24
N VAL A 307 -81.28 15.41 52.96
CA VAL A 307 -81.14 14.65 51.71
C VAL A 307 -81.99 13.39 51.82
N SER A 308 -82.82 13.13 50.81
CA SER A 308 -83.71 11.98 50.83
C SER A 308 -82.91 10.67 50.78
N LEU A 309 -83.47 9.59 51.34
CA LEU A 309 -82.93 8.24 51.14
C LEU A 309 -83.52 7.54 49.90
N ASP A 310 -84.38 8.23 49.16
CA ASP A 310 -84.97 7.74 47.92
C ASP A 310 -84.10 8.10 46.71
N ALA A 311 -83.63 7.07 45.98
CA ALA A 311 -82.84 7.21 44.76
C ALA A 311 -83.56 8.01 43.68
N ALA A 312 -84.88 7.86 43.53
CA ALA A 312 -85.64 8.58 42.53
C ALA A 312 -85.65 10.07 42.87
N ARG A 313 -85.97 10.43 44.12
CA ARG A 313 -85.92 11.81 44.61
C ARG A 313 -84.53 12.44 44.53
N ASN A 314 -83.48 11.71 44.88
CA ASN A 314 -82.11 12.23 44.77
C ASN A 314 -81.66 12.39 43.32
N SER A 315 -82.04 11.47 42.42
CA SER A 315 -81.74 11.60 40.98
C SER A 315 -82.46 12.78 40.35
N TRP A 316 -83.71 13.01 40.75
CA TRP A 316 -84.47 14.20 40.38
C TRP A 316 -83.79 15.47 40.87
N GLU A 317 -83.47 15.53 42.16
CA GLU A 317 -82.82 16.69 42.76
C GLU A 317 -81.45 16.98 42.12
N VAL A 318 -80.69 15.94 41.77
CA VAL A 318 -79.43 16.07 41.01
C VAL A 318 -79.68 16.77 39.67
N ARG A 319 -80.71 16.38 38.92
CA ARG A 319 -81.07 17.03 37.65
C ARG A 319 -81.46 18.48 37.86
N VAL A 320 -82.35 18.76 38.82
CA VAL A 320 -82.80 20.13 39.13
C VAL A 320 -81.61 21.06 39.44
N TRP A 321 -80.65 20.61 40.26
CA TRP A 321 -79.46 21.42 40.54
C TRP A 321 -78.48 21.51 39.37
N GLN A 322 -78.37 20.45 38.55
CA GLN A 322 -77.54 20.47 37.35
C GLN A 322 -78.09 21.44 36.31
N ASP A 323 -79.40 21.43 36.08
CA ASP A 323 -80.09 22.32 35.15
C ASP A 323 -79.95 23.77 35.61
N LEU A 324 -80.18 24.06 36.90
CA LEU A 324 -79.93 25.39 37.47
C LEU A 324 -78.47 25.86 37.24
N LEU A 325 -77.49 24.99 37.48
CA LEU A 325 -76.08 25.33 37.28
C LEU A 325 -75.71 25.47 35.81
N LYS A 326 -76.34 24.70 34.92
CA LYS A 326 -76.17 24.79 33.47
C LYS A 326 -76.72 26.13 32.97
N ASP A 327 -77.96 26.46 33.33
CA ASP A 327 -78.59 27.74 33.01
C ASP A 327 -77.76 28.91 33.55
N ARG A 328 -77.23 28.79 34.77
CA ARG A 328 -76.32 29.83 35.31
C ARG A 328 -75.03 29.94 34.53
N ASN A 329 -74.43 28.82 34.14
CA ASN A 329 -73.17 28.79 33.37
C ASN A 329 -73.33 29.35 31.97
N GLU A 330 -74.45 29.11 31.31
CA GLU A 330 -74.77 29.68 30.00
C GLU A 330 -74.91 31.21 30.07
N GLN A 331 -75.27 31.75 31.24
CA GLN A 331 -75.38 33.19 31.50
C GLN A 331 -74.07 33.84 32.03
N ARG A 332 -72.92 33.16 31.99
CA ARG A 332 -71.65 33.61 32.62
C ARG A 332 -71.10 34.97 32.16
N THR A 333 -71.58 35.53 31.06
CA THR A 333 -71.16 36.87 30.59
C THR A 333 -71.90 38.02 31.28
N GLN A 334 -72.92 37.75 32.11
CA GLN A 334 -73.69 38.76 32.86
C GLN A 334 -73.61 38.47 34.39
N ARG A 335 -73.40 39.52 35.21
CA ARG A 335 -73.45 39.41 36.69
C ARG A 335 -74.85 38.92 37.09
N GLY A 336 -74.93 37.84 37.86
CA GLY A 336 -76.20 37.24 38.29
C GLY A 336 -76.99 38.25 39.13
N THR A 337 -78.09 38.77 38.59
CA THR A 337 -78.85 39.80 39.30
C THR A 337 -79.69 39.17 40.41
N GLN A 338 -79.95 39.93 41.48
CA GLN A 338 -80.90 39.52 42.54
C GLN A 338 -82.29 39.15 41.98
N LYS A 339 -82.67 39.72 40.82
CA LYS A 339 -83.92 39.40 40.12
C LYS A 339 -83.88 37.99 39.53
N TRP A 340 -82.76 37.59 38.94
CA TRP A 340 -82.58 36.25 38.39
C TRP A 340 -82.62 35.20 39.50
N TRP A 341 -81.81 35.38 40.55
CA TRP A 341 -81.81 34.48 41.71
C TRP A 341 -83.19 34.39 42.38
N SER A 342 -83.94 35.49 42.44
CA SER A 342 -85.31 35.48 42.94
C SER A 342 -86.27 34.63 42.11
N SER A 343 -86.09 34.56 40.79
CA SER A 343 -86.90 33.73 39.91
C SER A 343 -86.47 32.27 39.99
N ALA A 344 -85.17 32.03 39.90
CA ALA A 344 -84.59 30.69 39.92
C ALA A 344 -84.85 29.96 41.25
N ILE A 345 -84.75 30.66 42.39
CA ILE A 345 -85.07 30.07 43.70
C ILE A 345 -86.55 29.73 43.81
N ALA A 346 -87.45 30.56 43.26
CA ALA A 346 -88.89 30.29 43.30
C ALA A 346 -89.26 29.10 42.41
N GLU A 347 -88.66 28.99 41.23
CA GLU A 347 -88.85 27.89 40.29
C GLU A 347 -88.32 26.56 40.85
N VAL A 348 -87.09 26.57 41.38
CA VAL A 348 -86.53 25.38 42.04
C VAL A 348 -87.35 24.98 43.27
N ALA A 349 -87.85 25.93 44.07
CA ALA A 349 -88.73 25.62 45.19
C ALA A 349 -90.00 24.91 44.71
N SER A 350 -90.60 25.36 43.59
CA SER A 350 -91.76 24.69 42.98
C SER A 350 -91.43 23.26 42.52
N PHE A 351 -90.28 23.03 41.89
CA PHE A 351 -89.86 21.69 41.46
C PHE A 351 -89.54 20.74 42.61
N MET A 352 -89.20 21.29 43.78
CA MET A 352 -88.90 20.51 44.98
C MET A 352 -90.17 20.15 45.78
N GLU A 353 -91.29 20.83 45.55
CA GLU A 353 -92.59 20.55 46.16
C GLU A 353 -93.36 19.43 45.43
N GLU A 354 -93.27 19.33 44.10
CA GLU A 354 -93.99 18.33 43.28
C GLU A 354 -93.07 17.61 42.25
N PRO A 355 -92.41 16.48 42.62
CA PRO A 355 -91.56 15.72 41.70
C PRO A 355 -92.39 14.85 40.71
N ALA A 356 -92.06 14.88 39.41
CA ALA A 356 -92.65 14.00 38.39
C ALA A 356 -91.59 13.06 37.78
N TYR A 357 -91.82 11.73 37.81
CA TYR A 357 -90.88 10.71 37.33
C TYR A 357 -91.35 10.05 36.01
N ALA A 358 -90.45 9.84 35.05
CA ALA A 358 -90.70 9.08 33.81
C ALA A 358 -89.65 7.95 33.62
N ALA A 359 -90.04 6.80 33.03
CA ALA A 359 -89.21 5.59 32.90
C ALA A 359 -88.67 5.35 31.45
N PRO A 360 -87.52 4.62 31.25
CA PRO A 360 -86.88 4.39 29.94
C PRO A 360 -87.14 3.00 29.29
N ASP A 361 -86.86 2.84 27.97
CA ASP A 361 -87.23 1.69 27.09
C ASP A 361 -86.00 1.05 26.36
N LEU A 362 -86.00 -0.27 26.05
CA LEU A 362 -84.86 -1.05 25.47
C LEU A 362 -85.26 -2.05 24.33
N PRO A 363 -84.47 -2.28 23.23
CA PRO A 363 -84.83 -3.13 22.07
C PRO A 363 -84.32 -4.61 22.04
N ASP A 364 -84.93 -5.44 21.16
CA ASP A 364 -85.02 -6.93 21.16
C ASP A 364 -83.85 -7.73 20.51
N LEU A 365 -83.40 -8.79 21.21
CA LEU A 365 -82.22 -9.64 20.98
C LEU A 365 -82.28 -10.54 19.73
N ARG A 366 -83.48 -10.80 19.20
CA ARG A 366 -83.68 -11.75 18.09
C ARG A 366 -83.07 -11.31 16.77
N SER A 367 -82.99 -10.00 16.54
CA SER A 367 -82.46 -9.45 15.29
C SER A 367 -80.95 -9.70 15.17
N ALA A 368 -80.22 -9.60 16.28
CA ALA A 368 -78.77 -9.78 16.31
C ALA A 368 -78.36 -11.23 15.99
N LEU A 369 -79.10 -12.22 16.48
CA LEU A 369 -78.78 -13.64 16.27
C LEU A 369 -79.00 -14.13 14.82
N LYS A 370 -79.79 -13.40 14.02
CA LYS A 370 -80.07 -13.78 12.64
C LYS A 370 -78.96 -13.37 11.68
N GLU A 371 -78.33 -12.22 11.92
CA GLU A 371 -77.21 -11.74 11.10
C GLU A 371 -76.00 -12.67 11.18
N ASP A 372 -75.72 -13.25 12.35
CA ASP A 372 -74.61 -14.19 12.52
C ASP A 372 -74.80 -15.50 11.73
N LEU A 373 -76.03 -16.00 11.64
CA LEU A 373 -76.31 -17.28 10.95
C LEU A 373 -76.15 -17.15 9.43
N ASP A 374 -76.58 -16.03 8.86
CA ASP A 374 -76.50 -15.77 7.42
C ASP A 374 -75.03 -15.60 6.98
N HIS A 375 -74.18 -15.02 7.84
CA HIS A 375 -72.74 -14.88 7.58
C HIS A 375 -72.01 -16.23 7.45
N GLU A 376 -72.34 -17.19 8.31
CA GLU A 376 -71.69 -18.51 8.35
C GLU A 376 -72.05 -19.43 7.17
N LEU A 377 -73.15 -19.16 6.47
CA LEU A 377 -73.56 -19.92 5.28
C LEU A 377 -72.95 -19.39 3.98
N ASP A 378 -72.68 -18.09 3.91
CA ASP A 378 -72.19 -17.43 2.70
C ASP A 378 -70.65 -17.38 2.60
N ASP A 379 -69.92 -17.61 3.70
CA ASP A 379 -68.45 -17.66 3.66
C ASP A 379 -67.94 -19.02 3.13
N PRO A 380 -67.24 -19.05 1.98
CA PRO A 380 -66.68 -20.28 1.41
C PRO A 380 -65.58 -20.92 2.28
N ASP A 381 -64.97 -20.17 3.21
CA ASP A 381 -64.02 -20.69 4.19
C ASP A 381 -64.67 -21.17 5.50
N SER A 382 -65.99 -21.00 5.65
CA SER A 382 -66.72 -21.47 6.83
C SER A 382 -66.67 -23.00 6.95
N ILE A 383 -66.67 -23.44 8.21
CA ILE A 383 -66.63 -24.86 8.56
C ILE A 383 -67.83 -25.59 7.95
N THR A 384 -68.98 -24.92 7.84
CA THR A 384 -70.23 -25.45 7.28
C THR A 384 -70.11 -25.73 5.79
N SER A 385 -69.48 -24.83 5.03
CA SER A 385 -69.20 -25.01 3.60
C SER A 385 -68.17 -26.13 3.35
N ARG A 386 -67.12 -26.20 4.16
CA ARG A 386 -66.09 -27.27 4.06
C ARG A 386 -66.64 -28.66 4.38
N PHE A 387 -67.57 -28.77 5.31
CA PHE A 387 -68.23 -30.04 5.66
C PHE A 387 -69.22 -30.49 4.57
N SER A 388 -69.93 -29.55 3.95
CA SER A 388 -70.84 -29.85 2.84
C SER A 388 -70.09 -30.35 1.60
N ALA A 389 -68.89 -29.81 1.33
CA ALA A 389 -68.03 -30.27 0.23
C ALA A 389 -67.52 -31.71 0.44
N LEU A 390 -67.36 -32.17 1.68
CA LEU A 390 -66.94 -33.53 2.02
C LEU A 390 -68.06 -34.58 1.88
N LEU A 391 -69.32 -34.15 1.77
CA LEU A 391 -70.49 -35.03 1.61
C LEU A 391 -70.96 -35.17 0.15
N GLY A 392 -70.25 -34.56 -0.81
CA GLY A 392 -70.60 -34.55 -2.24
C GLY A 392 -69.90 -35.60 -3.11
N ASP A 393 -68.86 -36.28 -2.59
CA ASP A 393 -68.21 -37.42 -3.23
C ASP A 393 -68.58 -38.70 -2.45
N GLU A 394 -69.61 -39.40 -2.97
CA GLU A 394 -70.41 -40.55 -2.46
C GLU A 394 -71.58 -40.27 -1.51
#